data_AF-A0A3P7J5J2-F1
#
_entry.id   AF-A0A3P7J5J2-F1
#
_cell.length_a   1.000
_cell.length_b   1.000
_cell.length_c   1.000
_cell.angle_alpha   90.00
_cell.angle_beta   90.00
_cell.angle_gamma   90.00
#
_symmetry.space_group_name_H-M   'P 1'
#
loop_
_entity.id
_entity.type
_entity.pdbx_description
1 polymer ?
#
loop_
_entity_poly.entity_id
_entity_poly.type
_entity_poly.pdbx_seq_one_letter_code
_entity_poly.pdbx_strand_id
1 'polypeptide(L)'
;MSDICIVTSVLPYKMEFQLSTERTYVAELESLIEHYVEPFHAPEYQQGIAGPIRGRSDLVFGNLRELLHFHSRFLLPDLLSNENSPAGICRVFVQHANRFLSLYHAYCQNKTASDAIRKEFCEMSSFFADCQRRAGHPLPLGAYLLKPVQRITKYQLLLRELERHCRPEVRPEVAAALSTMLELLAQINAAIHQLHISGFNGDLRLLGPLRLQSECDVYQFSRKKKGKTARAQRSRKKKGKTARAQRR
;
A
#
# COMPACT_ATOMS: atom_id res chain seq x y z
N MET A 1 -13.67 -42.73 -4.55
CA MET A 1 -14.17 -42.56 -3.16
C MET A 1 -13.06 -42.26 -2.14
N SER A 2 -11.80 -42.60 -2.43
CA SER A 2 -10.63 -42.38 -1.57
C SER A 2 -10.15 -40.92 -1.48
N ASP A 3 -10.22 -40.13 -2.56
CA ASP A 3 -9.72 -38.75 -2.55
C ASP A 3 -10.61 -37.76 -1.77
N ILE A 4 -11.92 -38.02 -1.71
CA ILE A 4 -12.89 -37.15 -1.03
C ILE A 4 -12.70 -37.18 0.51
N CYS A 5 -12.31 -38.33 1.07
CA CYS A 5 -12.08 -38.49 2.52
C CYS A 5 -10.80 -37.81 3.00
N ILE A 6 -9.73 -37.79 2.18
CA ILE A 6 -8.48 -37.12 2.55
C ILE A 6 -8.69 -35.60 2.53
N VAL A 7 -9.36 -35.08 1.50
CA VAL A 7 -9.62 -33.63 1.34
C VAL A 7 -10.50 -33.07 2.46
N THR A 8 -11.48 -33.84 2.95
CA THR A 8 -12.32 -33.43 4.09
C THR A 8 -11.59 -33.42 5.43
N SER A 9 -10.52 -34.20 5.60
CA SER A 9 -9.75 -34.27 6.84
C SER A 9 -8.73 -33.13 7.00
N VAL A 10 -8.21 -32.56 5.90
CA VAL A 10 -7.10 -31.58 5.94
C VAL A 10 -7.61 -30.13 5.96
N LEU A 11 -8.78 -29.86 5.40
CA LEU A 11 -9.37 -28.52 5.32
C LEU A 11 -9.62 -27.87 6.70
N PRO A 12 -10.15 -28.58 7.72
CA PRO A 12 -10.35 -28.01 9.05
C PRO A 12 -9.05 -27.53 9.69
N TYR A 13 -7.98 -28.34 9.65
CA TYR A 13 -6.67 -27.97 10.19
C TYR A 13 -6.05 -26.76 9.47
N LYS A 14 -6.22 -26.65 8.15
CA LYS A 14 -5.74 -25.49 7.38
C LYS A 14 -6.52 -24.22 7.72
N MET A 15 -7.82 -24.35 7.95
CA MET A 15 -8.64 -23.21 8.37
C MET A 15 -8.29 -22.75 9.78
N GLU A 16 -8.14 -23.67 10.72
CA GLU A 16 -7.66 -23.38 12.07
C GLU A 16 -6.29 -22.69 12.04
N PHE A 17 -5.36 -23.17 11.23
CA PHE A 17 -4.07 -22.51 11.02
C PHE A 17 -4.26 -21.07 10.52
N GLN A 18 -5.11 -20.83 9.52
CA GLN A 18 -5.32 -19.46 9.04
C GLN A 18 -5.91 -18.55 10.12
N LEU A 19 -6.89 -19.03 10.89
CA LEU A 19 -7.48 -18.27 11.99
C LEU A 19 -6.45 -17.99 13.09
N SER A 20 -5.55 -18.94 13.35
CA SER A 20 -4.42 -18.73 14.26
C SER A 20 -3.52 -17.59 13.77
N THR A 21 -3.23 -17.53 12.46
CA THR A 21 -2.43 -16.43 11.90
C THR A 21 -3.14 -15.08 11.95
N GLU A 22 -4.49 -15.05 11.96
CA GLU A 22 -5.26 -13.82 12.17
C GLU A 22 -5.13 -13.33 13.62
N ARG A 23 -5.24 -14.25 14.59
CA ARG A 23 -5.03 -13.93 16.01
C ARG A 23 -3.63 -13.38 16.25
N THR A 24 -2.61 -14.01 15.68
CA THR A 24 -1.23 -13.52 15.75
C THR A 24 -1.10 -12.13 15.14
N TYR A 25 -1.70 -11.89 13.97
CA TYR A 25 -1.66 -10.56 13.33
C TYR A 25 -2.32 -9.48 14.21
N VAL A 26 -3.49 -9.77 14.80
CA VAL A 26 -4.16 -8.85 15.73
C VAL A 26 -3.29 -8.57 16.95
N ALA A 27 -2.74 -9.60 17.60
CA ALA A 27 -1.87 -9.44 18.77
C ALA A 27 -0.59 -8.64 18.45
N GLU A 28 0.00 -8.84 17.27
CA GLU A 28 1.15 -8.05 16.82
C GLU A 28 0.77 -6.59 16.60
N LEU A 29 -0.41 -6.30 16.05
CA LEU A 29 -0.91 -4.92 15.92
C LEU A 29 -1.18 -4.29 17.29
N GLU A 30 -1.78 -5.02 18.23
CA GLU A 30 -2.01 -4.57 19.61
C GLU A 30 -0.69 -4.20 20.28
N SER A 31 0.33 -5.05 20.16
CA SER A 31 1.66 -4.77 20.69
C SER A 31 2.27 -3.49 20.10
N LEU A 32 2.09 -3.24 18.80
CA LEU A 32 2.55 -1.99 18.18
C LEU A 32 1.84 -0.76 18.73
N ILE A 33 0.52 -0.85 18.94
CA ILE A 33 -0.23 0.25 19.54
C ILE A 33 0.27 0.51 20.96
N GLU A 34 0.34 -0.53 21.79
CA GLU A 34 0.72 -0.42 23.19
C GLU A 34 2.16 0.07 23.41
N HIS A 35 3.12 -0.45 22.65
CA HIS A 35 4.55 -0.21 22.94
C HIS A 35 5.17 0.92 22.11
N TYR A 36 4.53 1.32 21.01
CA TYR A 36 5.04 2.38 20.14
C TYR A 36 4.06 3.53 20.00
N VAL A 37 2.80 3.28 19.64
CA VAL A 37 1.86 4.37 19.34
C VAL A 37 1.43 5.11 20.61
N GLU A 38 1.03 4.42 21.68
CA GLU A 38 0.66 5.08 22.94
C GLU A 38 1.85 5.87 23.54
N PRO A 39 3.06 5.30 23.66
CA PRO A 39 4.23 6.05 24.13
C PRO A 39 4.59 7.23 23.22
N PHE A 40 4.33 7.12 21.91
CA PHE A 40 4.59 8.23 20.98
C PHE A 40 3.71 9.46 21.27
N HIS A 41 2.53 9.27 21.87
CA HIS A 41 1.65 10.36 22.30
C HIS A 41 1.85 10.79 23.75
N ALA A 42 2.50 9.97 24.57
CA ALA A 42 2.68 10.28 25.97
C ALA A 42 3.60 11.51 26.17
N PRO A 43 3.25 12.46 27.06
CA PRO A 43 4.02 13.69 27.28
C PRO A 43 5.48 13.43 27.68
N GLU A 44 5.71 12.38 28.46
CA GLU A 44 7.02 11.99 29.00
C GLU A 44 8.04 11.64 27.90
N TYR A 45 7.60 11.14 26.74
CA TYR A 45 8.50 10.75 25.65
C TYR A 45 8.63 11.81 24.54
N GLN A 46 7.84 12.89 24.58
CA GLN A 46 7.83 13.91 23.50
C GLN A 46 9.22 14.51 23.25
N GLN A 47 10.03 14.68 24.29
CA GLN A 47 11.37 15.25 24.16
C GLN A 47 12.35 14.31 23.44
N GLY A 48 12.14 12.99 23.52
CA GLY A 48 12.92 11.98 22.81
C GLY A 48 12.52 11.77 21.35
N ILE A 49 11.42 12.38 20.91
CA ILE A 49 10.90 12.30 19.55
C ILE A 49 11.44 13.47 18.72
N ALA A 50 11.96 13.17 17.53
CA ALA A 50 12.49 14.16 16.60
C ALA A 50 11.42 15.20 16.20
N GLY A 51 11.80 16.47 16.17
CA GLY A 51 10.91 17.60 15.88
C GLY A 51 10.02 17.42 14.64
N PRO A 52 10.55 16.94 13.49
CA PRO A 52 9.75 16.74 12.27
C PRO A 52 8.61 15.73 12.42
N ILE A 53 8.72 14.73 13.30
CA ILE A 53 7.68 13.71 13.46
C ILE A 53 6.85 13.90 14.72
N ARG A 54 7.25 14.80 15.63
CA ARG A 54 6.55 15.04 16.90
C ARG A 54 5.09 15.40 16.66
N GLY A 55 4.19 14.68 17.33
CA GLY A 55 2.73 14.84 17.18
C GLY A 55 2.16 14.34 15.84
N ARG A 56 2.98 13.83 14.92
CA ARG A 56 2.59 13.33 13.60
C ARG A 56 2.75 11.80 13.52
N SER A 57 2.05 11.11 14.40
CA SER A 57 2.05 9.64 14.49
C SER A 57 1.48 8.99 13.22
N ASP A 58 0.55 9.66 12.56
CA ASP A 58 -0.05 9.27 11.28
C ASP A 58 1.01 9.10 10.18
N LEU A 59 2.05 9.93 10.16
CA LEU A 59 3.13 9.81 9.18
C LEU A 59 3.97 8.56 9.42
N VAL A 60 4.21 8.18 10.67
CA VAL A 60 5.03 7.01 11.03
C VAL A 60 4.23 5.73 10.95
N PHE A 61 3.05 5.69 11.56
CA PHE A 61 2.27 4.47 11.77
C PHE A 61 1.07 4.35 10.82
N GLY A 62 0.72 5.40 10.07
CA GLY A 62 -0.49 5.41 9.25
C GLY A 62 -1.76 5.27 10.10
N ASN A 63 -2.77 4.61 9.54
CA ASN A 63 -4.03 4.31 10.21
C ASN A 63 -4.02 2.96 10.94
N LEU A 64 -2.91 2.60 11.59
CA LEU A 64 -2.75 1.30 12.26
C LEU A 64 -3.84 1.01 13.31
N ARG A 65 -4.31 2.04 14.02
CA ARG A 65 -5.41 1.92 15.01
C ARG A 65 -6.71 1.49 14.35
N GLU A 66 -7.02 2.04 13.17
CA GLU A 66 -8.24 1.72 12.43
C GLU A 66 -8.18 0.29 11.88
N LEU A 67 -7.02 -0.12 11.38
CA LEU A 67 -6.77 -1.51 10.99
C LEU A 67 -6.96 -2.45 12.18
N LEU A 68 -6.30 -2.19 13.31
CA LEU A 68 -6.47 -3.02 14.51
C LEU A 68 -7.94 -3.09 14.93
N HIS A 69 -8.64 -1.96 14.96
CA HIS A 69 -10.06 -1.92 15.33
C HIS A 69 -10.90 -2.78 14.39
N PHE A 70 -10.71 -2.66 13.07
CA PHE A 70 -11.41 -3.48 12.09
C PHE A 70 -11.15 -4.97 12.29
N HIS A 71 -9.89 -5.36 12.41
CA HIS A 71 -9.52 -6.78 12.53
C HIS A 71 -9.99 -7.39 13.85
N SER A 72 -9.77 -6.71 14.98
CA SER A 72 -10.12 -7.20 16.31
C SER A 72 -11.62 -7.20 16.59
N ARG A 73 -12.37 -6.19 16.13
CA ARG A 73 -13.79 -6.00 16.48
C ARG A 73 -14.78 -6.54 15.47
N PHE A 74 -14.36 -6.77 14.22
CA PHE A 74 -15.27 -7.22 13.16
C PHE A 74 -14.74 -8.46 12.46
N LEU A 75 -13.57 -8.39 11.84
CA LEU A 75 -13.11 -9.48 10.98
C LEU A 75 -12.85 -10.78 11.77
N LEU A 76 -12.06 -10.72 12.83
CA LEU A 76 -11.72 -11.90 13.62
C LEU A 76 -12.96 -12.56 14.26
N PRO A 77 -13.88 -11.82 14.93
CA PRO A 77 -15.13 -12.41 15.43
C PRO A 77 -15.99 -13.07 14.34
N ASP A 78 -16.12 -12.44 13.16
CA ASP A 78 -16.91 -12.98 12.06
C ASP A 78 -16.26 -14.24 11.46
N LEU A 79 -14.92 -14.26 11.36
CA LEU A 79 -14.17 -15.43 10.90
C LEU A 79 -14.28 -16.61 11.89
N LEU A 80 -14.20 -16.35 13.20
CA LEU A 80 -14.37 -17.38 14.22
C LEU A 80 -15.79 -17.95 14.25
N SER A 81 -16.80 -17.08 14.08
CA SER A 81 -18.21 -17.50 14.00
C SER A 81 -18.49 -18.40 12.79
N ASN A 82 -17.63 -18.37 11.77
CA ASN A 82 -17.74 -19.16 10.55
C ASN A 82 -16.61 -20.20 10.39
N GLU A 83 -15.84 -20.50 11.44
CA GLU A 83 -14.63 -21.33 11.35
C GLU A 83 -14.86 -22.73 10.75
N ASN A 84 -16.06 -23.29 10.97
CA ASN A 84 -16.46 -24.60 10.48
C ASN A 84 -17.18 -24.55 9.11
N SER A 85 -17.33 -23.37 8.51
CA SER A 85 -18.06 -23.16 7.25
C SER A 85 -17.20 -22.42 6.22
N PRO A 86 -16.60 -23.13 5.25
CA PRO A 86 -15.79 -22.51 4.20
C PRO A 86 -16.58 -21.46 3.39
N ALA A 87 -17.84 -21.75 3.08
CA ALA A 87 -18.73 -20.80 2.42
C ALA A 87 -19.01 -19.56 3.29
N GLY A 88 -19.12 -19.74 4.62
CA GLY A 88 -19.25 -18.65 5.59
C GLY A 88 -18.04 -17.72 5.58
N ILE A 89 -16.83 -18.27 5.62
CA ILE A 89 -15.58 -17.51 5.53
C ILE A 89 -15.50 -16.72 4.22
N CYS A 90 -15.87 -17.32 3.08
CA CYS A 90 -15.92 -16.61 1.80
C CYS A 90 -16.88 -15.42 1.83
N ARG A 91 -18.07 -15.58 2.43
CA ARG A 91 -19.03 -14.48 2.60
C ARG A 91 -18.48 -13.36 3.48
N VAL A 92 -17.76 -13.69 4.56
CA VAL A 92 -17.12 -12.68 5.43
C VAL A 92 -16.15 -11.79 4.63
N PHE A 93 -15.32 -12.37 3.76
CA PHE A 93 -14.41 -11.58 2.91
C PHE A 93 -15.15 -10.64 1.96
N VAL A 94 -16.20 -11.15 1.29
CA VAL A 94 -17.01 -10.35 0.36
C VAL A 94 -17.73 -9.23 1.10
N GLN A 95 -18.33 -9.51 2.26
CA GLN A 95 -19.06 -8.54 3.07
C GLN A 95 -18.17 -7.38 3.53
N HIS A 96 -16.91 -7.66 3.89
CA HIS A 96 -15.97 -6.64 4.37
C HIS A 96 -15.10 -6.03 3.26
N ALA A 97 -15.28 -6.40 1.98
CA ALA A 97 -14.42 -5.98 0.87
C ALA A 97 -14.24 -4.45 0.79
N ASN A 98 -15.32 -3.68 0.95
CA ASN A 98 -15.25 -2.21 0.91
C ASN A 98 -14.43 -1.64 2.09
N ARG A 99 -14.52 -2.26 3.28
CA ARG A 99 -13.74 -1.85 4.46
C ARG A 99 -12.27 -2.18 4.27
N PHE A 100 -11.97 -3.37 3.77
CA PHE A 100 -10.60 -3.74 3.39
C PHE A 100 -10.03 -2.73 2.40
N LEU A 101 -10.77 -2.42 1.32
CA LEU A 101 -10.31 -1.51 0.28
C LEU A 101 -9.99 -0.14 0.87
N SER A 102 -10.93 0.46 1.61
CA SER A 102 -10.75 1.78 2.21
C SER A 102 -9.57 1.85 3.18
N LEU A 103 -9.48 0.89 4.12
CA LEU A 103 -8.46 0.91 5.17
C LEU A 103 -7.06 0.65 4.62
N TYR A 104 -6.91 -0.38 3.79
CA TYR A 104 -5.62 -0.77 3.25
C TYR A 104 -5.14 0.17 2.15
N HIS A 105 -6.04 0.80 1.39
CA HIS A 105 -5.69 1.88 0.49
C HIS A 105 -5.01 3.03 1.24
N ALA A 106 -5.65 3.54 2.32
CA ALA A 106 -5.08 4.62 3.13
C ALA A 106 -3.73 4.23 3.74
N TYR A 107 -3.62 3.01 4.28
CA TYR A 107 -2.36 2.53 4.85
C TYR A 107 -1.24 2.44 3.82
N CYS A 108 -1.51 1.81 2.66
CA CYS A 108 -0.50 1.59 1.64
C CYS A 108 -0.06 2.89 0.96
N GLN A 109 -0.95 3.88 0.82
CA GLN A 109 -0.58 5.22 0.34
C GLN A 109 0.44 5.89 1.26
N ASN A 110 0.28 5.77 2.59
CA ASN A 110 1.22 6.33 3.54
C ASN A 110 2.55 5.54 3.63
N LYS A 111 2.57 4.27 3.22
CA LYS A 111 3.68 3.34 3.49
C LYS A 111 5.04 3.84 2.97
N THR A 112 5.07 4.42 1.77
CA THR A 112 6.32 4.95 1.17
C THR A 112 6.88 6.11 1.99
N ALA A 113 6.03 7.04 2.42
CA ALA A 113 6.42 8.18 3.25
C ALA A 113 6.85 7.72 4.65
N SER A 114 6.08 6.82 5.26
CA SER A 114 6.41 6.17 6.54
C SER A 114 7.79 5.51 6.50
N ASP A 115 8.13 4.79 5.43
CA ASP A 115 9.44 4.14 5.29
C ASP A 115 10.60 5.14 5.21
N ALA A 116 10.43 6.24 4.48
CA ALA A 116 11.44 7.30 4.40
C ALA A 116 11.65 7.95 5.77
N ILE A 117 10.55 8.35 6.42
CA ILE A 117 10.55 8.96 7.76
C ILE A 117 11.17 8.03 8.79
N ARG A 118 10.87 6.73 8.72
CA ARG A 118 11.40 5.73 9.65
C ARG A 118 12.91 5.60 9.53
N LYS A 119 13.44 5.54 8.29
CA LYS A 119 14.88 5.50 8.04
C LYS A 119 15.59 6.76 8.53
N GLU A 120 14.99 7.92 8.30
CA GLU A 120 15.61 9.20 8.65
C GLU A 120 15.55 9.51 10.15
N PHE A 121 14.42 9.25 10.80
CA PHE A 121 14.15 9.75 12.16
C PHE A 121 13.93 8.66 13.21
N CYS A 122 13.66 7.40 12.83
CA CYS A 122 13.29 6.36 13.79
C CYS A 122 14.40 5.32 14.01
N GLU A 123 15.15 4.93 12.98
CA GLU A 123 16.17 3.85 13.09
C GLU A 123 17.28 4.16 14.12
N MET A 124 17.71 5.42 14.23
CA MET A 124 18.76 5.85 15.16
C MET A 124 18.24 6.50 16.44
N SER A 125 16.91 6.50 16.65
CA SER A 125 16.30 7.16 17.80
C SER A 125 16.28 6.24 19.02
N SER A 126 16.77 6.76 20.16
CA SER A 126 16.73 6.05 21.45
C SER A 126 15.31 5.71 21.87
N PHE A 127 14.34 6.59 21.61
CA PHE A 127 12.92 6.34 21.91
C PHE A 127 12.41 5.06 21.24
N PHE A 128 12.66 4.89 19.93
CA PHE A 128 12.20 3.71 19.20
C PHE A 128 12.97 2.44 19.58
N ALA A 129 14.26 2.56 19.90
CA ALA A 129 15.05 1.46 20.44
C ALA A 129 14.52 0.99 21.81
N ASP A 130 14.14 1.92 22.69
CA ASP A 130 13.56 1.62 23.99
C ASP A 130 12.18 0.98 23.87
N CYS A 131 11.35 1.48 22.95
CA CYS A 131 10.06 0.86 22.62
C CYS A 131 10.25 -0.60 22.18
N GLN A 132 11.21 -0.86 21.29
CA GLN A 132 11.50 -2.21 20.81
C GLN A 132 11.98 -3.14 21.93
N ARG A 133 12.83 -2.65 22.83
CA ARG A 133 13.28 -3.42 24.00
C ARG A 133 12.14 -3.76 24.94
N ARG A 134 11.27 -2.81 25.27
CA ARG A 134 10.10 -3.04 26.14
C ARG A 134 9.10 -4.02 25.53
N ALA A 135 8.88 -3.92 24.23
CA ALA A 135 8.00 -4.85 23.50
C ALA A 135 8.59 -6.27 23.35
N GLY A 136 9.87 -6.47 23.67
CA GLY A 136 10.56 -7.74 23.43
C GLY A 136 10.64 -8.11 21.94
N HIS A 137 10.58 -7.12 21.05
CA HIS A 137 10.45 -7.36 19.61
C HIS A 137 11.80 -7.75 18.97
N PRO A 138 11.91 -8.95 18.37
CA PRO A 138 13.17 -9.40 17.76
C PRO A 138 13.47 -8.72 16.42
N LEU A 139 12.45 -8.16 15.76
CA LEU A 139 12.58 -7.50 14.47
C LEU A 139 12.50 -5.97 14.62
N PRO A 140 13.12 -5.20 13.73
CA PRO A 140 12.99 -3.74 13.73
C PRO A 140 11.55 -3.32 13.41
N LEU A 141 11.15 -2.14 13.89
CA LEU A 141 9.81 -1.56 13.68
C LEU A 141 9.35 -1.61 12.21
N GLY A 142 10.26 -1.38 11.26
CA GLY A 142 9.94 -1.41 9.82
C GLY A 142 9.38 -2.75 9.34
N ALA A 143 9.83 -3.87 9.91
CA ALA A 143 9.30 -5.19 9.58
C ALA A 143 7.85 -5.36 10.06
N TYR A 144 7.54 -4.82 11.23
CA TYR A 144 6.18 -4.83 11.77
C TYR A 144 5.23 -3.93 10.98
N LEU A 145 5.69 -2.73 10.57
CA LEU A 145 4.89 -1.82 9.74
C LEU A 145 4.62 -2.36 8.33
N LEU A 146 5.35 -3.38 7.88
CA LEU A 146 5.07 -4.07 6.62
C LEU A 146 3.98 -5.15 6.77
N LYS A 147 3.67 -5.60 7.98
CA LYS A 147 2.72 -6.69 8.23
C LYS A 147 1.34 -6.44 7.65
N PRO A 148 0.74 -5.23 7.70
CA PRO A 148 -0.55 -5.00 7.04
C PRO A 148 -0.50 -5.28 5.54
N VAL A 149 0.52 -4.76 4.84
CA VAL A 149 0.71 -4.99 3.39
C VAL A 149 0.88 -6.49 3.09
N GLN A 150 1.58 -7.22 3.96
CA GLN A 150 1.71 -8.67 3.85
C GLN A 150 0.38 -9.39 4.15
N ARG A 151 -0.40 -8.92 5.11
CA ARG A 151 -1.66 -9.55 5.52
C ARG A 151 -2.69 -9.50 4.41
N ILE A 152 -2.89 -8.34 3.79
CA ILE A 152 -3.89 -8.19 2.72
C ILE A 152 -3.58 -9.07 1.51
N THR A 153 -2.29 -9.27 1.19
CA THR A 153 -1.84 -10.14 0.09
C THR A 153 -1.91 -11.64 0.41
N LYS A 154 -1.97 -12.01 1.70
CA LYS A 154 -2.11 -13.40 2.14
C LYS A 154 -3.53 -13.94 2.00
N TYR A 155 -4.56 -13.08 2.05
CA TYR A 155 -5.96 -13.55 1.96
C TYR A 155 -6.30 -14.22 0.62
N GLN A 156 -5.76 -13.73 -0.50
CA GLN A 156 -5.96 -14.44 -1.78
C GLN A 156 -5.26 -15.81 -1.82
N LEU A 157 -4.16 -16.00 -1.07
CA LEU A 157 -3.52 -17.32 -0.96
C LEU A 157 -4.38 -18.29 -0.14
N LEU A 158 -5.00 -17.82 0.94
CA LEU A 158 -5.98 -18.59 1.70
C LEU A 158 -7.13 -19.04 0.79
N LEU A 159 -7.70 -18.11 0.02
CA LEU A 159 -8.85 -18.40 -0.83
C LEU A 159 -8.49 -19.36 -1.97
N ARG A 160 -7.28 -19.26 -2.54
CA ARG A 160 -6.74 -20.27 -3.48
C ARG A 160 -6.55 -21.63 -2.83
N GLU A 161 -6.13 -21.67 -1.56
CA GLU A 161 -6.01 -22.92 -0.82
C GLU A 161 -7.37 -23.59 -0.61
N LEU A 162 -8.37 -22.78 -0.25
CA LEU A 162 -9.76 -23.21 -0.14
C LEU A 162 -10.29 -23.72 -1.49
N GLU A 163 -10.02 -23.03 -2.59
CA GLU A 163 -10.48 -23.42 -3.93
C GLU A 163 -10.00 -24.84 -4.30
N ARG A 164 -8.74 -25.16 -3.98
CA ARG A 164 -8.14 -26.48 -4.25
C ARG A 164 -8.80 -27.63 -3.49
N HIS A 165 -9.35 -27.38 -2.31
CA HIS A 165 -9.79 -28.43 -1.37
C HIS A 165 -11.28 -28.34 -1.02
N CYS A 166 -12.00 -27.32 -1.48
CA CYS A 166 -13.42 -27.17 -1.21
C CYS A 166 -14.26 -28.18 -2.02
N ARG A 167 -15.42 -28.54 -1.47
CA ARG A 167 -16.39 -29.36 -2.19
C ARG A 167 -16.97 -28.57 -3.37
N PRO A 168 -17.42 -29.24 -4.45
CA PRO A 168 -17.95 -28.57 -5.64
C PRO A 168 -19.05 -27.54 -5.35
N GLU A 169 -19.86 -27.78 -4.32
CA GLU A 169 -20.99 -26.92 -3.95
C GLU A 169 -20.55 -25.56 -3.41
N VAL A 170 -19.33 -25.44 -2.88
CA VAL A 170 -18.78 -24.21 -2.27
C VAL A 170 -17.86 -23.46 -3.24
N ARG A 171 -17.50 -24.07 -4.36
CA ARG A 171 -16.59 -23.46 -5.37
C ARG A 171 -17.07 -22.09 -5.86
N PRO A 172 -18.37 -21.84 -6.13
CA PRO A 172 -18.84 -20.54 -6.57
C PRO A 172 -18.54 -19.43 -5.55
N GLU A 173 -18.75 -19.68 -4.26
CA GLU A 173 -18.47 -18.74 -3.19
C GLU A 173 -16.98 -18.47 -3.03
N VAL A 174 -16.14 -19.52 -3.15
CA VAL A 174 -14.67 -19.34 -3.10
C VAL A 174 -14.19 -18.50 -4.28
N ALA A 175 -14.66 -18.81 -5.50
CA ALA A 175 -14.31 -18.06 -6.70
C ALA A 175 -14.72 -16.59 -6.60
N ALA A 176 -15.93 -16.31 -6.12
CA ALA A 176 -16.43 -14.95 -5.92
C ALA A 176 -15.58 -14.18 -4.89
N ALA A 177 -15.28 -14.79 -3.74
CA ALA A 177 -14.43 -14.19 -2.72
C ALA A 177 -13.00 -13.95 -3.23
N LEU A 178 -12.43 -14.91 -3.97
CA LEU A 178 -11.10 -14.80 -4.55
C LEU A 178 -11.03 -13.67 -5.58
N SER A 179 -11.99 -13.58 -6.50
CA SER A 179 -12.08 -12.47 -7.46
C SER A 179 -12.14 -11.14 -6.75
N THR A 180 -13.02 -11.02 -5.75
CA THR A 180 -13.19 -9.80 -4.95
C THR A 180 -11.86 -9.37 -4.30
N MET A 181 -11.14 -10.29 -3.66
CA MET A 181 -9.86 -9.96 -3.01
C MET A 181 -8.76 -9.63 -4.02
N LEU A 182 -8.74 -10.28 -5.19
CA LEU A 182 -7.78 -9.96 -6.26
C LEU A 182 -8.06 -8.59 -6.89
N GLU A 183 -9.32 -8.27 -7.16
CA GLU A 183 -9.75 -6.96 -7.66
C GLU A 183 -9.42 -5.86 -6.66
N LEU A 184 -9.65 -6.09 -5.37
CA LEU A 184 -9.27 -5.18 -4.30
C LEU A 184 -7.76 -4.90 -4.30
N LEU A 185 -6.93 -5.95 -4.38
CA LEU A 185 -5.48 -5.80 -4.44
C LEU A 185 -5.04 -5.02 -5.69
N ALA A 186 -5.67 -5.30 -6.84
CA ALA A 186 -5.41 -4.56 -8.07
C ALA A 186 -5.78 -3.08 -7.94
N GLN A 187 -6.92 -2.76 -7.30
CA GLN A 187 -7.35 -1.38 -7.05
C GLN A 187 -6.39 -0.64 -6.11
N ILE A 188 -5.97 -1.27 -5.01
CA ILE A 188 -4.98 -0.70 -4.08
C ILE A 188 -3.67 -0.43 -4.82
N ASN A 189 -3.18 -1.41 -5.58
CA ASN A 189 -1.93 -1.27 -6.32
C ASN A 189 -2.03 -0.14 -7.37
N ALA A 190 -3.13 -0.09 -8.12
CA ALA A 190 -3.36 0.98 -9.09
C ALA A 190 -3.38 2.35 -8.41
N ALA A 191 -4.10 2.52 -7.30
CA ALA A 191 -4.20 3.79 -6.61
C ALA A 191 -2.87 4.30 -6.04
N ILE A 192 -2.00 3.40 -5.56
CA ILE A 192 -0.65 3.76 -5.10
C ILE A 192 0.20 4.27 -6.27
N HIS A 193 0.12 3.63 -7.44
CA HIS A 193 0.91 3.99 -8.62
C HIS A 193 0.34 5.21 -9.39
N GLN A 194 -0.95 5.50 -9.27
CA GLN A 194 -1.61 6.61 -9.97
C GLN A 194 -1.37 8.00 -9.33
N LEU A 195 -0.73 8.09 -8.16
CA LEU A 195 -0.57 9.35 -7.40
C LEU A 195 0.78 10.05 -7.55
N HIS A 196 1.29 10.18 -8.77
CA HIS A 196 2.47 11.02 -9.05
C HIS A 196 2.15 12.23 -9.94
N ILE A 197 1.09 12.97 -9.59
CA ILE A 197 0.88 14.33 -10.14
C ILE A 197 1.47 15.32 -9.13
N SER A 198 2.75 15.66 -9.32
CA SER A 198 3.42 16.70 -8.53
C SER A 198 3.32 18.07 -9.20
N GLY A 199 3.18 19.14 -8.42
CA GLY A 199 3.16 20.52 -8.94
C GLY A 199 1.79 21.05 -9.37
N PHE A 200 0.71 20.29 -9.15
CA PHE A 200 -0.66 20.77 -9.32
C PHE A 200 -1.12 21.54 -8.07
N ASN A 201 -1.40 22.83 -8.23
CA ASN A 201 -1.93 23.67 -7.15
C ASN A 201 -3.46 23.59 -7.09
N GLY A 202 -3.99 22.47 -6.58
CA GLY A 202 -5.42 22.26 -6.39
C GLY A 202 -5.74 20.90 -5.76
N ASP A 203 -6.97 20.71 -5.30
CA ASP A 203 -7.44 19.41 -4.77
C ASP A 203 -7.91 18.51 -5.92
N LEU A 204 -7.17 17.44 -6.19
CA LEU A 204 -7.50 16.47 -7.25
C LEU A 204 -8.88 15.82 -7.07
N ARG A 205 -9.39 15.74 -5.83
CA ARG A 205 -10.70 15.14 -5.53
C ARG A 205 -11.86 15.96 -6.10
N LEU A 206 -11.66 17.24 -6.35
CA LEU A 206 -12.66 18.14 -6.92
C LEU A 206 -12.77 18.01 -8.46
N LEU A 207 -11.83 17.32 -9.11
CA LEU A 207 -11.80 17.15 -10.56
C LEU A 207 -12.70 16.01 -11.07
N GLY A 208 -13.34 15.28 -10.17
CA GLY A 208 -14.16 14.11 -10.50
C GLY A 208 -13.33 12.85 -10.78
N PRO A 209 -13.99 11.77 -11.22
CA PRO A 209 -13.35 10.47 -11.40
C PRO A 209 -12.38 10.45 -12.59
N LEU A 210 -11.15 9.97 -12.36
CA LEU A 210 -10.15 9.74 -13.41
C LEU A 210 -10.70 8.77 -14.48
N ARG A 211 -10.66 9.18 -15.75
CA ARG A 211 -11.22 8.41 -16.88
C ARG A 211 -10.17 7.66 -17.68
N LEU A 212 -9.00 8.25 -17.88
CA LEU A 212 -7.95 7.69 -18.73
C LEU A 212 -6.59 8.18 -18.24
N GLN A 213 -5.61 7.29 -18.26
CA GLN A 213 -4.19 7.59 -18.06
C GLN A 213 -3.38 6.74 -19.02
N SER A 214 -2.53 7.37 -19.82
CA SER A 214 -1.63 6.69 -20.76
C SER A 214 -0.37 7.52 -20.97
N GLU A 215 0.75 6.86 -21.21
CA GLU A 215 1.94 7.51 -21.74
C GLU A 215 1.68 7.91 -23.21
N CYS A 216 2.08 9.11 -23.61
CA CYS A 216 1.92 9.59 -24.98
C CYS A 216 3.03 10.56 -25.38
N ASP A 217 3.38 10.55 -26.67
CA ASP A 217 4.27 11.53 -27.26
C ASP A 217 3.51 12.84 -27.53
N VAL A 218 3.98 13.94 -26.93
CA VAL A 218 3.35 15.27 -27.07
C VAL A 218 4.15 16.11 -28.05
N TYR A 219 3.54 16.45 -29.19
CA TYR A 219 4.14 17.34 -30.19
C TYR A 219 3.58 18.76 -30.07
N GLN A 220 4.46 19.74 -29.85
CA GLN A 220 4.07 21.16 -29.81
C GLN A 220 3.73 21.67 -31.21
N PHE A 221 2.46 21.98 -31.45
CA PHE A 221 2.02 22.60 -32.69
C PHE A 221 2.07 24.13 -32.59
N SER A 222 3.13 24.75 -33.13
CA SER A 222 3.17 26.21 -33.31
C SER A 222 2.59 26.59 -34.67
N ARG A 223 1.44 27.28 -34.69
CA ARG A 223 0.90 27.93 -35.90
C ARG A 223 1.88 29.03 -36.33
N LYS A 224 2.81 28.73 -37.25
CA LYS A 224 3.59 29.76 -37.94
C LYS A 224 2.60 30.70 -38.64
N LYS A 225 2.50 31.95 -38.15
CA LYS A 225 1.83 33.05 -38.84
C LYS A 225 2.52 33.25 -40.19
N LYS A 226 1.87 32.86 -41.29
CA LYS A 226 2.26 33.30 -42.64
C LYS A 226 2.03 34.81 -42.72
N GLY A 227 3.11 35.60 -42.84
CA GLY A 227 2.99 36.98 -43.30
C GLY A 227 4.05 37.95 -42.79
N LYS A 228 4.91 38.36 -43.73
CA LYS A 228 5.74 39.58 -43.77
C LYS A 228 7.01 39.61 -42.90
N THR A 229 8.15 39.41 -43.54
CA THR A 229 9.19 40.45 -43.75
C THR A 229 10.31 39.89 -44.63
N ALA A 230 10.25 40.15 -45.95
CA ALA A 230 11.40 40.05 -46.83
C ALA A 230 12.15 41.38 -46.82
N ARG A 231 13.02 41.59 -45.83
CA ARG A 231 14.12 42.58 -45.91
C ARG A 231 15.11 42.36 -44.77
N ALA A 232 16.15 41.57 -45.01
CA ALA A 232 17.36 41.61 -44.20
C ALA A 232 18.55 41.10 -45.03
N GLN A 233 19.17 42.06 -45.72
CA GLN A 233 20.62 42.18 -45.88
C GLN A 233 21.42 40.90 -46.21
N ARG A 234 21.61 40.70 -47.52
CA ARG A 234 22.86 40.17 -48.07
C ARG A 234 24.03 41.08 -47.64
N SER A 235 24.62 40.83 -46.47
CA SER A 235 25.94 41.43 -46.13
C SER A 235 26.72 40.61 -45.10
N ARG A 236 26.84 39.29 -45.28
CA ARG A 236 27.91 38.49 -44.65
C ARG A 236 28.46 37.44 -45.63
N LYS A 237 28.90 37.90 -46.80
CA LYS A 237 29.75 37.12 -47.72
C LYS A 237 30.98 37.97 -48.09
N LYS A 238 31.76 38.37 -47.08
CA LYS A 238 33.05 39.08 -47.26
C LYS A 238 33.90 39.11 -45.98
N LYS A 239 34.09 37.97 -45.29
CA LYS A 239 35.16 37.79 -44.27
C LYS A 239 35.64 36.35 -44.23
N GLY A 240 36.04 35.81 -45.38
CA GLY A 240 36.55 34.43 -45.51
C GLY A 240 37.43 34.19 -46.73
N LYS A 241 38.03 35.24 -47.32
CA LYS A 241 39.01 35.15 -48.41
C LYS A 241 39.97 36.34 -48.37
N THR A 242 40.80 36.42 -47.33
CA THR A 242 42.08 37.16 -47.32
C THR A 242 42.88 36.72 -46.09
N ALA A 243 43.27 35.44 -46.08
CA ALA A 243 44.34 34.91 -45.24
C ALA A 243 44.96 33.70 -45.95
N ARG A 244 45.34 33.91 -47.22
CA ARG A 244 46.26 33.03 -47.95
C ARG A 244 47.23 33.91 -48.72
N ALA A 245 48.11 34.55 -47.95
CA ALA A 245 49.39 35.09 -48.39
C ALA A 245 50.25 35.19 -47.14
N GLN A 246 51.48 34.67 -47.21
CA GLN A 246 52.50 34.64 -46.15
C GLN A 246 52.36 33.50 -45.12
N ARG A 247 52.75 32.30 -45.53
CA ARG A 247 54.01 31.68 -45.06
C ARG A 247 54.27 30.35 -45.79
N ARG A 248 55.32 30.41 -46.62
CA ARG A 248 56.10 29.36 -47.27
C ARG A 248 55.46 28.63 -48.45
#